data_AF-A0A7T8GND0-F1
#
_entry.id   AF-A0A7T8GND0-F1
#
_cell.length_a   1.000
_cell.length_b   1.000
_cell.length_c   1.000
_cell.angle_alpha   90.00
_cell.angle_beta   90.00
_cell.angle_gamma   90.00
#
_symmetry.space_group_name_H-M   'P 1'
#
loop_
_entity.id
_entity.type
_entity.pdbx_description
1 polymer ?
#
loop_
_entity_poly.entity_id
_entity_poly.type
_entity_poly.pdbx_seq_one_letter_code
_entity_poly.pdbx_strand_id
1 'polypeptide(L)' 'MVCGNAEGCIGLMPVVVGKSKKPRALKDYMHKLPVEYHNNPSAWFKQDIVSDWFHNVFDPEVRKH' A
#
# COMPACT_ATOMS: atom_id res chain seq x y z
N MET A 1 13.11 2.06 -6.53
CA MET A 1 12.14 2.25 -5.43
C MET A 1 10.81 1.63 -5.84
N VAL A 2 10.09 0.97 -4.93
CA VAL A 2 8.73 0.47 -5.23
C VAL A 2 7.76 1.65 -5.16
N CYS A 3 6.80 1.73 -6.08
CA CYS A 3 5.83 2.84 -6.12
C CYS A 3 6.48 4.24 -6.17
N GLY A 4 7.51 4.42 -7.00
CA GLY A 4 8.22 5.71 -7.14
C GLY A 4 8.22 6.26 -8.57
N ASN A 5 8.52 7.56 -8.71
CA ASN A 5 8.71 8.17 -10.02
C ASN A 5 9.98 7.63 -10.72
N ALA A 6 10.11 7.87 -12.03
CA ALA A 6 11.22 7.36 -12.83
C ALA A 6 12.60 7.88 -12.35
N GLU A 7 12.62 9.09 -11.81
CA GLU A 7 13.83 9.73 -11.27
C GLU A 7 14.23 9.19 -9.88
N GLY A 8 13.32 8.50 -9.19
CA GLY A 8 13.56 7.92 -7.87
C GLY A 8 13.57 8.94 -6.70
N CYS A 9 13.20 10.20 -6.96
CA CYS A 9 13.14 11.24 -5.94
C CYS A 9 11.87 11.17 -5.09
N ILE A 10 10.78 10.62 -5.64
CA ILE A 10 9.46 10.59 -4.97
C ILE A 10 9.01 9.14 -4.84
N GLY A 11 8.75 8.71 -3.60
CA GLY A 11 8.29 7.37 -3.28
C GLY A 11 6.97 7.38 -2.55
N LEU A 12 6.02 6.59 -3.03
CA LEU A 12 4.73 6.38 -2.39
C LEU A 12 4.80 5.16 -1.47
N MET A 13 4.02 5.19 -0.39
CA MET A 13 3.85 4.05 0.49
C MET A 13 3.19 2.90 -0.30
N PRO A 14 3.81 1.71 -0.38
CA PRO A 14 3.21 0.58 -1.06
C PRO A 14 1.99 0.05 -0.31
N VAL A 15 0.97 -0.38 -1.06
CA VAL A 15 -0.18 -1.11 -0.52
C VAL A 15 0.06 -2.61 -0.63
N VAL A 16 -0.14 -3.33 0.47
CA VAL A 16 -0.02 -4.79 0.55
C VAL A 16 -1.37 -5.39 0.94
N VAL A 17 -1.89 -6.29 0.12
CA VAL A 17 -3.11 -7.05 0.44
C VAL A 17 -2.75 -8.49 0.79
N GLY A 18 -3.09 -8.92 2.01
CA GLY A 18 -2.92 -10.31 2.43
C GLY A 18 -4.22 -10.96 2.85
N LYS A 19 -4.21 -12.28 3.08
CA LYS A 19 -5.42 -13.01 3.49
C LYS A 19 -5.85 -12.68 4.92
N SER A 20 -4.91 -12.77 5.85
CA SER A 20 -5.18 -12.63 7.28
C SER A 20 -5.09 -11.17 7.71
N LYS A 21 -5.98 -10.72 8.58
CA LYS A 21 -5.88 -9.40 9.21
C LYS A 21 -4.58 -9.19 10.01
N LYS A 22 -4.06 -10.27 10.60
CA LYS A 22 -2.79 -10.29 11.32
C LYS A 22 -1.98 -11.52 10.91
N PRO A 23 -1.17 -11.44 9.83
CA PRO A 23 -0.33 -12.55 9.40
C PRO A 23 0.64 -12.94 10.51
N ARG A 24 0.68 -14.23 10.87
CA ARG A 24 1.55 -14.72 11.95
C ARG A 24 3.01 -14.35 11.74
N ALA A 25 3.48 -14.46 10.50
CA ALA A 25 4.86 -14.14 10.12
C ALA A 25 5.22 -12.65 10.30
N LEU A 26 4.23 -11.76 10.22
CA LEU A 26 4.43 -10.31 10.28
C LEU A 26 3.98 -9.70 11.61
N LYS A 27 3.40 -10.48 12.53
CA LYS A 27 2.69 -9.96 13.71
C LYS A 27 3.54 -8.95 14.52
N ASP A 28 4.84 -9.24 14.68
CA ASP A 28 5.75 -8.45 15.52
C ASP A 28 6.48 -7.34 14.74
N TYR A 29 6.36 -7.34 13.41
CA TYR A 29 7.05 -6.40 12.52
C TYR A 29 6.11 -5.48 11.76
N MET A 30 4.80 -5.76 11.74
CA MET A 30 3.85 -5.06 10.87
C MET A 30 3.83 -3.54 11.10
N HIS A 31 4.03 -3.10 12.33
CA HIS A 31 4.11 -1.68 12.70
C HIS A 31 5.41 -0.98 12.25
N LYS A 32 6.43 -1.75 11.87
CA LYS A 32 7.73 -1.24 11.39
C LYS A 32 7.82 -1.19 9.87
N LEU A 33 6.90 -1.85 9.18
CA LEU A 33 6.90 -1.90 7.72
C LEU A 33 6.31 -0.58 7.19
N PRO A 34 7.00 0.12 6.27
CA PRO A 34 6.49 1.35 5.66
C PRO A 34 5.49 0.99 4.55
N VAL A 35 4.43 0.27 4.90
CA VAL A 35 3.41 -0.20 3.97
C VAL A 35 2.02 -0.01 4.56
N GLU A 36 1.05 0.19 3.69
CA GLU A 36 -0.35 0.15 4.06
C GLU A 36 -0.87 -1.27 3.86
N TYR A 37 -1.27 -1.94 4.95
CA TYR A 37 -1.70 -3.34 4.90
C TYR A 37 -3.21 -3.49 4.95
N HIS A 38 -3.77 -4.18 3.95
CA HIS A 38 -5.18 -4.52 3.85
C HIS A 38 -5.38 -6.04 3.92
N ASN A 39 -6.52 -6.48 4.45
CA ASN A 39 -6.85 -7.91 4.47
C ASN A 39 -8.06 -8.25 3.61
N ASN A 40 -7.91 -9.27 2.77
CA ASN A 40 -8.98 -9.79 1.94
C ASN A 40 -8.84 -11.32 1.84
N PRO A 41 -9.87 -12.14 2.13
CA PRO A 41 -9.76 -13.60 2.08
C PRO A 41 -9.24 -14.17 0.74
N SER A 42 -9.49 -13.50 -0.38
CA SER A 42 -8.94 -13.89 -1.69
C SER A 42 -7.49 -13.45 -1.92
N ALA A 43 -6.92 -12.63 -1.03
CA ALA A 43 -5.63 -11.94 -1.21
C ALA A 43 -5.52 -11.16 -2.53
N TRP A 44 -6.65 -10.72 -3.06
CA TRP A 44 -6.72 -9.93 -4.28
C TRP A 44 -7.03 -8.47 -3.97
N PHE A 45 -6.55 -7.56 -4.81
CA PHE A 45 -6.99 -6.17 -4.78
C PHE A 45 -8.47 -6.10 -5.16
N LYS A 46 -9.30 -5.63 -4.24
CA LYS A 46 -10.66 -5.25 -4.59
C LYS A 46 -10.65 -3.85 -5.18
N GLN A 47 -11.67 -3.55 -5.98
CA GLN A 47 -11.80 -2.25 -6.65
C GLN A 47 -11.85 -1.09 -5.64
N ASP A 48 -12.52 -1.28 -4.50
CA ASP A 48 -12.56 -0.30 -3.41
C ASP A 48 -11.15 0.02 -2.87
N ILE A 49 -10.31 -0.98 -2.62
CA ILE A 49 -8.93 -0.79 -2.14
C ILE A 49 -8.11 0.01 -3.16
N VAL A 50 -8.23 -0.32 -4.45
CA VAL A 50 -7.48 0.38 -5.51
C VAL A 50 -7.97 1.81 -5.68
N SER A 51 -9.29 2.03 -5.73
CA SER A 51 -9.88 3.36 -5.86
C SER A 51 -9.53 4.25 -4.67
N ASP A 52 -9.64 3.73 -3.45
CA ASP A 52 -9.30 4.46 -2.23
C ASP A 52 -7.84 4.90 -2.23
N TRP A 53 -6.91 3.97 -2.49
CA TRP A 53 -5.49 4.30 -2.60
C TRP A 53 -5.20 5.32 -3.72
N PHE A 54 -5.85 5.16 -4.89
CA PHE A 54 -5.62 6.06 -6.01
C PHE A 54 -6.04 7.50 -5.68
N HIS A 55 -7.25 7.68 -5.15
CA HIS A 55 -7.81 9.01 -4.89
C HIS A 55 -7.24 9.66 -3.63
N ASN A 56 -6.89 8.88 -2.60
CA ASN A 56 -6.46 9.43 -1.31
C ASN A 56 -4.94 9.46 -1.11
N VAL A 57 -4.18 8.66 -1.86
CA VAL A 57 -2.71 8.60 -1.75
C VAL A 57 -2.04 9.02 -3.06
N PHE A 58 -2.33 8.33 -4.17
CA PHE A 58 -1.61 8.56 -5.43
C PHE A 58 -1.85 9.95 -6.03
N ASP A 59 -3.11 10.31 -6.32
CA ASP A 59 -3.45 11.57 -7.00
C ASP A 59 -2.99 12.81 -6.20
N PRO A 60 -3.16 12.89 -4.87
CA PRO A 60 -2.65 14.00 -4.09
C PRO A 60 -1.12 14.10 -4.09
N GLU A 61 -0.41 12.99 -3.99
CA GLU A 61 1.06 12.99 -3.96
C GLU A 61 1.68 13.37 -5.31
N VAL A 62 1.07 12.93 -6.41
CA VAL A 62 1.51 13.29 -7.76
C VAL A 62 1.25 14.76 -8.05
N ARG A 63 0.11 15.32 -7.65
CA ARG A 63 -0.23 16.74 -7.90
C ARG A 63 0.61 17.75 -7.11
N LYS A 64 1.31 17.31 -6.06
CA LYS A 64 2.23 18.17 -5.30
C LYS A 64 3.52 18.48 -6.07
N HIS A 65 3.78 17.75 -7.16
CA HIS A 65 5.01 17.80 -7.94
C HIS A 65 4.69 18.15 -9.39
#